data_AF-A0A9W8D545-F1
#
_entry.id   AF-A0A9W8D545-F1
#
_cell.length_a   1.000
_cell.length_b   1.000
_cell.length_c   1.000
_cell.angle_alpha   90.00
_cell.angle_beta   90.00
_cell.angle_gamma   90.00
#
_symmetry.space_group_name_H-M   'P 1'
#
loop_
_entity.id
_entity.type
_entity.pdbx_description
1 polymer ?
#
loop_
_entity_poly.entity_id
_entity_poly.type
_entity_poly.pdbx_seq_one_letter_code
_entity_poly.pdbx_strand_id
1 'polypeptide(L)'
;MDGGSYEGLRSPPRPWAQQTPPLPHSPRTPQSAYALRTPQSAYTALRTPNGRPAAHSSLAALEAKSTSTPMHVRGDGEDKWRRLGARILPVFTGDRLPCTIEECNEVVRSCLRSSEQLDQVWPEIHGILRMGMASVVRILYRQCNVAPQYEPRASAQTVAMPSAALLCECARMDVVVDALAGVWELVFSHVLPTIEGVFLPLVQFGVATNGARSLCVRNAVLLHFRDSIVVPLLPALDEGARTLWRAAWLPSCVHMMTVLAALNPSDRGQFYQTARALSCMLQT
;
A
#
# COMPACT_ATOMS: atom_id res chain seq x y z
N MET A 1 11.40 55.43 -41.54
CA MET A 1 12.11 56.20 -40.50
C MET A 1 11.13 56.25 -39.34
N ASP A 2 11.30 55.56 -38.22
CA ASP A 2 12.54 55.31 -37.48
C ASP A 2 12.58 53.90 -36.87
N GLY A 3 13.79 53.35 -36.82
CA GLY A 3 14.13 52.10 -36.16
C GLY A 3 14.51 52.33 -34.70
N GLY A 4 14.00 51.49 -33.81
CA GLY A 4 14.41 51.41 -32.41
C GLY A 4 15.28 50.18 -32.19
N SER A 5 16.59 50.40 -32.08
CA SER A 5 17.58 49.40 -31.65
C SER A 5 17.40 49.04 -30.18
N TYR A 6 17.30 47.75 -29.88
CA TYR A 6 17.58 47.20 -28.55
C TYR A 6 18.93 46.47 -28.60
N GLU A 7 20.01 47.20 -28.33
CA GLU A 7 21.30 46.63 -27.98
C GLU A 7 21.40 46.46 -26.45
N GLY A 8 22.00 45.35 -26.02
CA GLY A 8 22.82 45.37 -24.81
C GLY A 8 22.29 44.66 -23.57
N LEU A 9 22.18 43.33 -23.62
CA LEU A 9 22.32 42.51 -22.40
C LEU A 9 23.58 41.64 -22.52
N ARG A 10 24.69 42.19 -22.04
CA ARG A 10 25.96 41.48 -21.84
C ARG A 10 25.79 40.43 -20.74
N SER A 11 26.10 39.17 -21.04
CA SER A 11 26.26 38.13 -20.01
C SER A 11 27.60 38.32 -19.27
N PRO A 12 27.64 38.12 -17.94
CA PRO A 12 28.88 38.15 -17.18
C PRO A 12 29.72 36.88 -17.43
N PRO A 13 31.06 36.97 -17.30
CA PRO A 13 31.96 35.84 -17.50
C PRO A 13 31.88 34.84 -16.33
N ARG A 14 31.84 33.55 -16.66
CA ARG A 14 31.98 32.45 -15.69
C ARG A 14 33.44 32.32 -15.24
N PRO A 15 33.78 32.47 -13.96
CA PRO A 15 35.09 32.10 -13.46
C PRO A 15 35.10 30.62 -13.01
N TRP A 16 36.31 30.06 -12.99
CA TRP A 16 36.75 28.80 -12.37
C TRP A 16 36.25 27.48 -12.99
N ALA A 17 37.09 26.92 -13.86
CA ALA A 17 37.20 25.47 -14.05
C ALA A 17 37.90 24.88 -12.81
N GLN A 18 37.15 24.22 -11.93
CA GLN A 18 37.73 23.39 -10.87
C GLN A 18 38.21 22.08 -11.48
N GLN A 19 39.52 21.86 -11.36
CA GLN A 19 40.16 20.58 -11.62
C GLN A 19 39.60 19.53 -10.67
N THR A 20 39.06 18.44 -11.23
CA THR A 20 38.65 17.25 -10.50
C THR A 20 39.90 16.49 -10.02
N PRO A 21 40.00 16.14 -8.72
CA PRO A 21 41.07 15.27 -8.23
C PRO A 21 40.87 13.82 -8.71
N PRO A 22 41.95 13.04 -8.91
CA PRO A 22 41.86 11.63 -9.30
C PRO A 22 41.26 10.76 -8.18
N LEU A 23 40.39 9.83 -8.58
CA LEU A 23 39.74 8.84 -7.71
C LEU A 23 40.75 7.87 -7.08
N PRO A 24 40.64 7.56 -5.77
CA PRO A 24 41.45 6.52 -5.14
C PRO A 24 41.01 5.11 -5.55
N HIS A 25 41.99 4.26 -5.79
CA HIS A 25 41.86 2.85 -6.14
C HIS A 25 41.02 2.04 -5.13
N SER A 26 40.07 1.26 -5.63
CA SER A 26 39.29 0.29 -4.85
C SER A 26 40.17 -0.86 -4.34
N PRO A 27 40.15 -1.20 -3.04
CA PRO A 27 40.78 -2.40 -2.54
C PRO A 27 39.95 -3.65 -2.86
N ARG A 28 40.66 -4.69 -3.31
CA ARG A 28 40.18 -6.06 -3.57
C ARG A 28 39.36 -6.62 -2.40
N THR A 29 38.22 -7.19 -2.74
CA THR A 29 37.45 -8.12 -1.88
C THR A 29 38.21 -9.43 -1.67
N PRO A 30 38.34 -9.93 -0.44
CA PRO A 30 38.69 -11.32 -0.21
C PRO A 30 37.45 -12.22 -0.32
N GLN A 31 37.53 -13.20 -1.22
CA GLN A 31 36.60 -14.32 -1.30
C GLN A 31 36.70 -15.14 -0.01
N SER A 32 35.60 -15.22 0.75
CA SER A 32 35.45 -16.21 1.82
C SER A 32 34.43 -17.24 1.41
N ALA A 33 34.96 -18.42 1.06
CA ALA A 33 34.20 -19.64 0.87
C ALA A 33 33.75 -20.17 2.24
N TYR A 34 32.44 -20.30 2.44
CA TYR A 34 31.87 -21.23 3.41
C TYR A 34 30.69 -21.95 2.76
N ALA A 35 30.92 -23.23 2.48
CA ALA A 35 29.90 -24.21 2.13
C ALA A 35 29.50 -25.01 3.38
N LEU A 36 28.37 -25.72 3.27
CA LEU A 36 27.77 -26.67 4.22
C LEU A 36 27.10 -26.02 5.45
N ARG A 37 25.85 -26.34 5.84
CA ARG A 37 25.12 -27.63 5.80
C ARG A 37 23.60 -27.41 5.91
N THR A 38 22.80 -28.14 5.14
CA THR A 38 21.36 -28.34 5.34
C THR A 38 21.11 -29.50 6.31
N PRO A 39 20.19 -29.37 7.30
CA PRO A 39 19.57 -30.52 7.92
C PRO A 39 18.23 -30.85 7.23
N GLN A 40 18.17 -32.06 6.67
CA GLN A 40 16.95 -32.74 6.26
C GLN A 40 16.05 -32.95 7.48
N SER A 41 14.79 -32.52 7.40
CA SER A 41 13.77 -32.88 8.39
C SER A 41 12.89 -33.97 7.80
N ALA A 42 12.91 -35.12 8.47
CA ALA A 42 12.24 -36.35 8.08
C ALA A 42 10.74 -36.27 8.34
N TYR A 43 9.97 -36.71 7.35
CA TYR A 43 8.53 -36.94 7.44
C TYR A 43 8.27 -38.17 8.32
N THR A 44 7.48 -38.01 9.38
CA THR A 44 6.91 -39.16 10.10
C THR A 44 5.40 -39.13 9.93
N ALA A 45 4.91 -40.07 9.13
CA ALA A 45 3.49 -40.35 8.95
C ALA A 45 2.95 -41.13 10.15
N LEU A 46 1.86 -40.64 10.75
CA LEU A 46 1.04 -41.41 11.70
C LEU A 46 -0.33 -41.63 11.08
N ARG A 47 -0.57 -42.89 10.71
CA ARG A 47 -1.88 -43.49 10.42
C ARG A 47 -2.44 -44.03 11.73
N THR A 48 -3.73 -43.84 11.96
CA THR A 48 -4.60 -44.75 12.73
C THR A 48 -6.05 -44.68 12.22
N PRO A 49 -6.89 -45.70 12.48
CA PRO A 49 -8.00 -46.08 11.59
C PRO A 49 -9.42 -45.94 12.17
N ASN A 50 -10.38 -45.88 11.24
CA ASN A 50 -11.77 -46.41 11.21
C ASN A 50 -12.85 -46.06 12.27
N GLY A 51 -14.04 -45.69 11.74
CA GLY A 51 -15.38 -45.93 12.32
C GLY A 51 -16.39 -44.78 12.08
N ARG A 52 -17.05 -44.63 10.90
CA ARG A 52 -18.44 -45.06 10.51
C ARG A 52 -19.61 -44.34 11.26
N PRO A 53 -20.84 -44.23 10.71
CA PRO A 53 -21.32 -43.52 9.50
C PRO A 53 -22.56 -42.59 9.75
N ALA A 54 -23.03 -41.97 8.65
CA ALA A 54 -24.41 -41.54 8.35
C ALA A 54 -24.97 -40.23 8.94
N ALA A 55 -25.22 -39.25 8.06
CA ALA A 55 -26.57 -38.71 7.85
C ALA A 55 -26.59 -37.90 6.54
N HIS A 56 -27.56 -38.25 5.71
CA HIS A 56 -27.90 -37.61 4.45
C HIS A 56 -28.54 -36.25 4.74
N SER A 57 -28.17 -35.20 3.99
CA SER A 57 -29.04 -34.04 3.86
C SER A 57 -29.00 -33.52 2.44
N SER A 58 -30.12 -33.75 1.76
CA SER A 58 -30.50 -33.29 0.44
C SER A 58 -30.38 -31.78 0.29
N LEU A 59 -29.71 -31.33 -0.78
CA LEU A 59 -29.93 -30.03 -1.40
C LEU A 59 -29.51 -30.10 -2.88
N ALA A 60 -30.07 -31.10 -3.57
CA ALA A 60 -30.10 -31.20 -5.02
C ALA A 60 -31.57 -31.10 -5.44
N ALA A 61 -32.06 -29.87 -5.63
CA ALA A 61 -33.26 -29.55 -6.42
C ALA A 61 -33.51 -28.04 -6.34
N LEU A 62 -32.95 -27.29 -7.27
CA LEU A 62 -33.51 -26.04 -7.79
C LEU A 62 -32.88 -25.81 -9.16
N GLU A 63 -33.31 -26.64 -10.10
CA GLU A 63 -33.08 -26.42 -11.52
C GLU A 63 -34.10 -25.42 -12.08
N ALA A 64 -33.57 -24.58 -12.98
CA ALA A 64 -34.22 -24.08 -14.19
C ALA A 64 -35.40 -23.10 -14.06
N LYS A 65 -35.05 -21.81 -14.05
CA LYS A 65 -35.75 -20.82 -14.90
C LYS A 65 -34.78 -19.77 -15.42
N SER A 66 -33.96 -20.17 -16.39
CA SER A 66 -33.05 -19.29 -17.13
C SER A 66 -33.84 -18.54 -18.21
N THR A 67 -34.34 -17.36 -17.86
CA THR A 67 -34.85 -16.39 -18.84
C THR A 67 -33.64 -15.79 -19.56
N SER A 68 -33.47 -16.14 -20.83
CA SER A 68 -32.43 -15.66 -21.73
C SER A 68 -32.52 -14.13 -21.87
N THR A 69 -31.79 -13.44 -21.00
CA THR A 69 -31.47 -12.01 -21.12
C THR A 69 -30.17 -11.94 -21.92
N PRO A 70 -30.01 -11.05 -22.92
CA PRO A 70 -28.81 -10.99 -23.73
C PRO A 70 -27.59 -10.79 -22.82
N MET A 71 -26.77 -11.84 -22.71
CA MET A 71 -25.59 -11.87 -21.87
C MET A 71 -24.56 -10.90 -22.43
N HIS A 72 -24.45 -9.75 -21.78
CA HIS A 72 -23.33 -8.86 -21.96
C HIS A 72 -22.05 -9.62 -21.56
N VAL A 73 -21.07 -9.67 -22.47
CA VAL A 73 -19.74 -10.28 -22.30
C VAL A 73 -18.92 -9.47 -21.29
N ARG A 74 -19.37 -9.43 -20.03
CA ARG A 74 -18.75 -8.67 -18.94
C ARG A 74 -17.95 -9.56 -17.97
N GLY A 75 -18.12 -10.89 -18.07
CA GLY A 75 -17.53 -11.85 -17.11
C GLY A 75 -16.00 -12.01 -17.20
N ASP A 76 -15.41 -11.96 -18.39
CA ASP A 76 -13.98 -12.28 -18.55
C ASP A 76 -13.05 -11.22 -17.92
N GLY A 77 -13.49 -9.95 -17.85
CA GLY A 77 -12.72 -8.88 -17.20
C GLY A 77 -12.74 -8.97 -15.68
N GLU A 78 -13.92 -9.21 -15.09
CA GLU A 78 -14.10 -9.29 -13.64
C GLU A 78 -13.28 -10.44 -13.03
N ASP A 79 -13.22 -11.58 -13.72
CA ASP A 79 -12.42 -12.73 -13.30
C ASP A 79 -10.92 -12.43 -13.26
N LYS A 80 -10.41 -11.58 -14.16
CA LYS A 80 -8.98 -11.19 -14.20
C LYS A 80 -8.62 -10.29 -13.03
N TRP A 81 -9.44 -9.29 -12.73
CA TRP A 81 -9.23 -8.40 -11.56
C TRP A 81 -9.28 -9.18 -10.25
N ARG A 82 -10.22 -10.12 -10.13
CA ARG A 82 -10.31 -11.00 -8.95
C ARG A 82 -9.07 -11.88 -8.79
N ARG A 83 -8.58 -12.48 -9.88
CA ARG A 83 -7.34 -13.28 -9.88
C ARG A 83 -6.11 -12.44 -9.56
N LEU A 84 -6.03 -11.22 -10.10
CA LEU A 84 -4.97 -10.27 -9.79
C LEU A 84 -4.99 -9.89 -8.30
N GLY A 85 -6.17 -9.56 -7.77
CA GLY A 85 -6.39 -9.30 -6.35
C GLY A 85 -5.91 -10.44 -5.46
N ALA A 86 -6.26 -11.70 -5.79
CA ALA A 86 -5.82 -12.87 -5.03
C ALA A 86 -4.29 -13.03 -4.97
N ARG A 87 -3.55 -12.56 -5.99
CA ARG A 87 -2.08 -12.57 -6.01
C ARG A 87 -1.47 -11.41 -5.22
N ILE A 88 -2.10 -10.24 -5.29
CA ILE A 88 -1.60 -9.01 -4.66
C ILE A 88 -1.89 -8.96 -3.16
N LEU A 89 -3.05 -9.45 -2.71
CA LEU A 89 -3.50 -9.30 -1.33
C LEU A 89 -2.52 -9.80 -0.26
N PRO A 90 -1.79 -10.92 -0.44
CA PRO A 90 -0.76 -11.36 0.51
C PRO A 90 0.37 -10.33 0.73
N VAL A 91 0.64 -9.44 -0.22
CA VAL A 91 1.65 -8.38 -0.06
C VAL A 91 1.29 -7.45 1.11
N PHE A 92 0.00 -7.19 1.33
CA PHE A 92 -0.48 -6.37 2.44
C PHE A 92 -0.34 -7.05 3.81
N THR A 93 -0.07 -8.35 3.87
CA THR A 93 0.27 -9.09 5.09
C THR A 93 1.77 -9.22 5.34
N GLY A 94 2.59 -8.65 4.46
CA GLY A 94 4.06 -8.78 4.50
C GLY A 94 4.57 -10.02 3.78
N ASP A 95 3.70 -10.79 3.12
CA ASP A 95 4.13 -11.91 2.30
C ASP A 95 4.76 -11.42 0.99
N ARG A 96 5.52 -12.29 0.35
CA ARG A 96 6.08 -12.04 -0.98
C ARG A 96 5.00 -12.20 -2.04
N LEU A 97 5.12 -11.48 -3.13
CA LEU A 97 4.28 -11.67 -4.30
C LEU A 97 4.47 -13.12 -4.83
N PRO A 98 3.40 -13.91 -5.03
CA PRO A 98 3.51 -15.32 -5.40
C PRO A 98 3.94 -15.54 -6.86
N CYS A 99 4.03 -14.47 -7.63
CA CYS A 99 4.39 -14.42 -9.05
C CYS A 99 5.32 -13.23 -9.29
N THR A 100 5.91 -13.12 -10.48
CA THR A 100 6.76 -11.96 -10.80
C THR A 100 5.90 -10.72 -11.06
N ILE A 101 6.52 -9.53 -10.98
CA ILE A 101 5.85 -8.27 -11.29
C ILE A 101 5.44 -8.25 -12.77
N GLU A 102 6.25 -8.80 -13.65
CA GLU A 102 6.01 -8.88 -15.09
C GLU A 102 4.78 -9.75 -15.40
N GLU A 103 4.62 -10.88 -14.72
CA GLU A 103 3.43 -11.73 -14.85
C GLU A 103 2.16 -10.99 -14.41
N CYS A 104 2.23 -10.21 -13.33
CA CYS A 104 1.14 -9.33 -12.92
C CYS A 104 0.87 -8.22 -13.93
N ASN A 105 1.92 -7.60 -14.49
CA ASN A 105 1.79 -6.58 -15.51
C ASN A 105 1.08 -7.12 -16.75
N GLU A 106 1.38 -8.36 -17.19
CA GLU A 106 0.69 -8.98 -18.32
C GLU A 106 -0.81 -9.16 -18.06
N VAL A 107 -1.20 -9.52 -16.82
CA VAL A 107 -2.61 -9.57 -16.43
C VAL A 107 -3.23 -8.18 -16.54
N VAL A 108 -2.59 -7.15 -15.99
CA VAL A 108 -3.07 -5.76 -16.09
C VAL A 108 -3.19 -5.31 -17.55
N ARG A 109 -2.18 -5.55 -18.38
CA ARG A 109 -2.23 -5.25 -19.83
C ARG A 109 -3.40 -5.93 -20.51
N SER A 110 -3.67 -7.20 -20.17
CA SER A 110 -4.80 -7.95 -20.73
C SER A 110 -6.16 -7.35 -20.36
N CYS A 111 -6.26 -6.68 -19.19
CA CYS A 111 -7.45 -5.94 -18.76
C CYS A 111 -7.58 -4.55 -19.40
N LEU A 112 -6.50 -4.00 -19.98
CA LEU A 112 -6.48 -2.66 -20.58
C LEU A 112 -6.68 -2.67 -22.11
N ARG A 113 -6.83 -3.84 -22.74
CA ARG A 113 -6.86 -3.96 -24.21
C ARG A 113 -8.06 -3.27 -24.89
N SER A 114 -9.11 -2.92 -24.15
CA SER A 114 -10.20 -2.08 -24.67
C SER A 114 -10.11 -0.67 -24.07
N SER A 115 -10.02 0.35 -24.93
CA SER A 115 -9.99 1.76 -24.52
C SER A 115 -11.21 2.19 -23.70
N GLU A 116 -12.35 1.50 -23.84
CA GLU A 116 -13.58 1.74 -23.07
C GLU A 116 -13.49 1.24 -21.62
N GLN A 117 -12.48 0.44 -21.28
CA GLN A 117 -12.32 -0.16 -19.95
C GLN A 117 -11.49 0.71 -19.00
N LEU A 118 -10.86 1.80 -19.49
CA LEU A 118 -9.97 2.63 -18.70
C LEU A 118 -10.66 3.27 -17.48
N ASP A 119 -11.89 3.74 -17.65
CA ASP A 119 -12.67 4.34 -16.56
C ASP A 119 -13.15 3.30 -15.53
N GLN A 120 -13.18 2.01 -15.90
CA GLN A 120 -13.61 0.91 -15.03
C GLN A 120 -12.46 0.30 -14.22
N VAL A 121 -11.21 0.63 -14.54
CA VAL A 121 -10.03 0.08 -13.88
C VAL A 121 -9.87 0.61 -12.45
N TRP A 122 -10.13 1.89 -12.21
CA TRP A 122 -9.95 2.51 -10.90
C TRP A 122 -10.86 1.94 -9.80
N PRO A 123 -12.16 1.68 -10.04
CA PRO A 123 -13.00 0.95 -9.10
C PRO A 123 -12.41 -0.40 -8.66
N GLU A 124 -11.85 -1.16 -9.59
CA GLU A 124 -11.23 -2.46 -9.31
C GLU A 124 -9.96 -2.31 -8.47
N ILE A 125 -9.09 -1.36 -8.81
CA ILE A 125 -7.88 -1.04 -8.03
C ILE A 125 -8.28 -0.61 -6.61
N HIS A 126 -9.25 0.30 -6.46
CA HIS A 126 -9.74 0.73 -5.17
C HIS A 126 -10.36 -0.43 -4.37
N GLY A 127 -11.00 -1.39 -5.04
CA GLY A 127 -11.47 -2.63 -4.41
C GLY A 127 -10.33 -3.46 -3.82
N ILE A 128 -9.26 -3.68 -4.60
CA ILE A 128 -8.06 -4.39 -4.14
C ILE A 128 -7.39 -3.64 -2.98
N LEU A 129 -7.20 -2.32 -3.10
CA LEU A 129 -6.56 -1.49 -2.08
C LEU A 129 -7.35 -1.49 -0.77
N ARG A 130 -8.69 -1.40 -0.83
CA ARG A 130 -9.56 -1.45 0.35
C ARG A 130 -9.43 -2.79 1.08
N MET A 131 -9.44 -3.89 0.34
CA MET A 131 -9.24 -5.24 0.89
C MET A 131 -7.83 -5.43 1.46
N GLY A 132 -6.82 -4.87 0.81
CA GLY A 132 -5.44 -4.84 1.27
C GLY A 132 -5.30 -4.07 2.59
N MET A 133 -5.82 -2.84 2.66
CA MET A 133 -5.82 -2.03 3.88
C MET A 133 -6.58 -2.71 5.02
N ALA A 134 -7.64 -3.47 4.74
CA ALA A 134 -8.32 -4.29 5.75
C ALA A 134 -7.34 -5.23 6.47
N SER A 135 -6.41 -5.80 5.72
CA SER A 135 -5.39 -6.70 6.24
C SER A 135 -4.36 -5.93 7.07
N VAL A 136 -3.94 -4.74 6.61
CA VAL A 136 -3.03 -3.86 7.37
C VAL A 136 -3.66 -3.43 8.70
N VAL A 137 -4.93 -3.04 8.72
CA VAL A 137 -5.64 -2.73 9.97
C VAL A 137 -5.67 -3.93 10.91
N ARG A 138 -5.92 -5.15 10.40
CA ARG A 138 -5.87 -6.36 11.24
C ARG A 138 -4.48 -6.61 11.84
N ILE A 139 -3.41 -6.30 11.11
CA ILE A 139 -2.04 -6.39 11.63
C ILE A 139 -1.85 -5.39 12.77
N LEU A 140 -2.31 -4.16 12.58
CA LEU A 140 -2.26 -3.12 13.62
C LEU A 140 -2.98 -3.57 14.90
N TYR A 141 -4.21 -4.10 14.78
CA TYR A 141 -4.96 -4.67 15.91
C TYR A 141 -4.20 -5.80 16.61
N ARG A 142 -3.61 -6.72 15.82
CA ARG A 142 -2.81 -7.83 16.36
C ARG A 142 -1.59 -7.33 17.13
N GLN A 143 -0.88 -6.33 16.61
CA GLN A 143 0.29 -5.74 17.27
C GLN A 143 -0.09 -5.02 18.57
N CYS A 144 -1.27 -4.40 18.61
CA CYS A 144 -1.81 -3.80 19.84
C CYS A 144 -2.40 -4.82 20.83
N ASN A 145 -2.46 -6.11 20.48
CA ASN A 145 -3.14 -7.16 21.24
C ASN A 145 -4.62 -6.83 21.56
N VAL A 146 -5.32 -6.20 20.60
CA VAL A 146 -6.74 -5.85 20.69
C VAL A 146 -7.53 -6.70 19.71
N ALA A 147 -8.68 -7.22 20.15
CA ALA A 147 -9.58 -7.94 19.26
C ALA A 147 -10.24 -6.95 18.27
N PRO A 148 -10.23 -7.22 16.95
CA PRO A 148 -10.86 -6.34 15.98
C PRO A 148 -12.37 -6.27 16.22
N GLN A 149 -12.87 -5.07 16.46
CA GLN A 149 -14.30 -4.82 16.56
C GLN A 149 -14.82 -4.36 15.20
N TYR A 150 -15.88 -5.02 14.73
CA TYR A 150 -16.53 -4.71 13.47
C TYR A 150 -17.78 -3.90 13.76
N GLU A 151 -17.87 -2.73 13.13
CA GLU A 151 -19.08 -1.94 13.21
C GLU A 151 -20.22 -2.67 12.47
N PRO A 152 -21.41 -2.81 13.08
CA PRO A 152 -22.54 -3.47 12.44
C PRO A 152 -22.90 -2.74 11.15
N ARG A 153 -22.88 -3.47 10.03
CA ARG A 153 -23.03 -2.89 8.69
C ARG A 153 -24.36 -2.16 8.52
N ALA A 154 -24.32 -0.97 7.92
CA ALA A 154 -25.50 -0.31 7.38
C ALA A 154 -25.92 -0.86 5.99
N SER A 155 -25.05 -1.57 5.27
CA SER A 155 -25.39 -2.16 3.95
C SER A 155 -24.69 -3.50 3.68
N ALA A 156 -25.34 -4.37 2.90
CA ALA A 156 -24.88 -5.75 2.66
C ALA A 156 -23.61 -5.86 1.78
N GLN A 157 -23.27 -4.82 1.01
CA GLN A 157 -22.27 -4.93 -0.08
C GLN A 157 -20.85 -4.51 0.29
N THR A 158 -20.62 -3.94 1.48
CA THR A 158 -19.28 -3.47 1.89
C THR A 158 -18.67 -4.44 2.89
N VAL A 159 -17.43 -4.90 2.64
CA VAL A 159 -16.66 -5.69 3.61
C VAL A 159 -16.52 -4.86 4.89
N ALA A 160 -16.99 -5.40 6.02
CA ALA A 160 -16.89 -4.72 7.31
C ALA A 160 -15.41 -4.52 7.66
N MET A 161 -15.04 -3.27 7.85
CA MET A 161 -13.69 -2.87 8.21
C MET A 161 -13.65 -2.62 9.72
N PRO A 162 -12.66 -3.14 10.44
CA PRO A 162 -12.43 -2.70 11.82
C PRO A 162 -12.00 -1.23 11.79
N SER A 163 -12.59 -0.39 12.63
CA SER A 163 -12.21 1.03 12.71
C SER A 163 -10.91 1.18 13.49
N ALA A 164 -9.90 1.88 12.98
CA ALA A 164 -8.68 2.10 13.74
C ALA A 164 -8.89 3.01 14.97
N ALA A 165 -9.97 3.82 15.02
CA ALA A 165 -10.23 4.75 16.12
C ALA A 165 -10.33 4.06 17.50
N LEU A 166 -10.89 2.85 17.55
CA LEU A 166 -11.11 2.11 18.80
C LEU A 166 -9.80 1.63 19.45
N LEU A 167 -8.69 1.60 18.71
CA LEU A 167 -7.39 1.18 19.25
C LEU A 167 -6.91 2.11 20.36
N CYS A 168 -7.18 3.41 20.24
CA CYS A 168 -6.75 4.39 21.25
C CYS A 168 -7.54 4.30 22.56
N GLU A 169 -8.74 3.71 22.52
CA GLU A 169 -9.55 3.44 23.72
C GLU A 169 -9.15 2.12 24.38
N CYS A 170 -8.66 1.15 23.59
CA CYS A 170 -8.40 -0.21 24.04
C CYS A 170 -6.92 -0.51 24.33
N ALA A 171 -5.99 0.32 23.86
CA ALA A 171 -4.55 0.09 24.01
C ALA A 171 -3.81 1.37 24.44
N ARG A 172 -2.64 1.19 25.05
CA ARG A 172 -1.76 2.30 25.43
C ARG A 172 -1.21 2.99 24.17
N MET A 173 -1.08 4.31 24.23
CA MET A 173 -0.64 5.10 23.08
C MET A 173 0.74 4.70 22.57
N ASP A 174 1.70 4.42 23.46
CA ASP A 174 3.05 4.00 23.06
C ASP A 174 3.05 2.71 22.24
N VAL A 175 2.17 1.76 22.57
CA VAL A 175 1.97 0.51 21.82
C VAL A 175 1.29 0.79 20.48
N VAL A 176 0.26 1.65 20.46
CA VAL A 176 -0.45 2.01 19.23
C VAL A 176 0.50 2.68 18.24
N VAL A 177 1.36 3.59 18.71
CA VAL A 177 2.26 4.31 17.81
C VAL A 177 3.41 3.43 17.33
N ASP A 178 3.94 2.54 18.18
CA ASP A 178 4.94 1.55 17.76
C ASP A 178 4.37 0.63 16.67
N ALA A 179 3.15 0.13 16.86
CA ALA A 179 2.43 -0.66 15.87
C ALA A 179 2.16 0.15 14.58
N LEU A 180 1.76 1.42 14.72
CA LEU A 180 1.53 2.32 13.59
C LEU A 180 2.80 2.54 12.76
N ALA A 181 3.94 2.73 13.41
CA ALA A 181 5.24 2.83 12.75
C ALA A 181 5.58 1.51 12.02
N GLY A 182 5.34 0.37 12.66
CA GLY A 182 5.54 -0.94 12.04
C GLY A 182 4.71 -1.16 10.77
N VAL A 183 3.41 -0.82 10.79
CA VAL A 183 2.56 -0.93 9.58
C VAL A 183 2.88 0.14 8.54
N TRP A 184 3.35 1.32 8.94
CA TRP A 184 3.85 2.33 8.01
C TRP A 184 5.07 1.81 7.24
N GLU A 185 6.05 1.22 7.93
CA GLU A 185 7.22 0.64 7.28
C GLU A 185 6.84 -0.50 6.32
N LEU A 186 5.92 -1.38 6.73
CA LEU A 186 5.36 -2.42 5.85
C LEU A 186 4.75 -1.80 4.58
N VAL A 187 3.90 -0.78 4.73
CA VAL A 187 3.22 -0.17 3.59
C VAL A 187 4.18 0.59 2.70
N PHE A 188 5.04 1.42 3.28
CA PHE A 188 5.92 2.32 2.53
C PHE A 188 7.08 1.59 1.85
N SER A 189 7.68 0.62 2.54
CA SER A 189 8.91 -0.05 2.08
C SER A 189 8.63 -1.33 1.28
N HIS A 190 7.48 -1.98 1.47
CA HIS A 190 7.15 -3.25 0.81
C HIS A 190 5.91 -3.17 -0.09
N VAL A 191 4.76 -2.76 0.47
CA VAL A 191 3.50 -2.76 -0.29
C VAL A 191 3.56 -1.75 -1.43
N LEU A 192 3.91 -0.51 -1.15
CA LEU A 192 3.84 0.59 -2.11
C LEU A 192 4.71 0.35 -3.35
N PRO A 193 6.01 0.00 -3.25
CA PRO A 193 6.84 -0.29 -4.42
C PRO A 193 6.32 -1.48 -5.23
N THR A 194 5.81 -2.53 -4.56
CA THR A 194 5.25 -3.71 -5.22
C THR A 194 4.01 -3.36 -6.03
N ILE A 195 3.10 -2.58 -5.44
CA ILE A 195 1.86 -2.15 -6.07
C ILE A 195 2.15 -1.19 -7.24
N GLU A 196 3.08 -0.24 -7.08
CA GLU A 196 3.55 0.62 -8.16
C GLU A 196 4.12 -0.20 -9.33
N GLY A 197 4.94 -1.21 -9.04
CA GLY A 197 5.47 -2.13 -10.05
C GLY A 197 4.38 -2.91 -10.78
N VAL A 198 3.44 -3.51 -10.03
CA VAL A 198 2.33 -4.31 -10.60
C VAL A 198 1.42 -3.48 -11.52
N PHE A 199 1.20 -2.20 -11.19
CA PHE A 199 0.33 -1.32 -11.96
C PHE A 199 1.07 -0.36 -12.91
N LEU A 200 2.37 -0.58 -13.15
CA LEU A 200 3.15 0.17 -14.14
C LEU A 200 2.48 0.28 -15.52
N PRO A 201 1.79 -0.75 -16.06
CA PRO A 201 1.08 -0.63 -17.33
C PRO A 201 0.07 0.52 -17.39
N LEU A 202 -0.55 0.93 -16.27
CA LEU A 202 -1.48 2.07 -16.28
C LEU A 202 -0.82 3.38 -16.71
N VAL A 203 0.45 3.55 -16.36
CA VAL A 203 1.26 4.70 -16.80
C VAL A 203 1.61 4.56 -18.28
N GLN A 204 1.99 3.36 -18.72
CA GLN A 204 2.35 3.07 -20.11
C GLN A 204 1.18 3.30 -21.08
N PHE A 205 -0.05 2.99 -20.66
CA PHE A 205 -1.27 3.18 -21.45
C PHE A 205 -1.88 4.57 -21.29
N GLY A 206 -1.23 5.50 -20.57
CA GLY A 206 -1.74 6.87 -20.38
C GLY A 206 -3.00 6.96 -19.53
N VAL A 207 -3.38 5.90 -18.81
CA VAL A 207 -4.53 5.89 -17.88
C VAL A 207 -4.24 6.77 -16.67
N ALA A 208 -2.97 6.82 -16.28
CA ALA A 208 -2.41 7.79 -15.36
C ALA A 208 -1.73 8.92 -16.16
N THR A 209 -2.49 9.78 -16.83
CA THR A 209 -1.88 10.93 -17.55
C THR A 209 -1.20 11.89 -16.58
N ASN A 210 -0.06 12.44 -17.00
CA ASN A 210 0.74 13.46 -16.29
C ASN A 210 0.02 14.80 -16.05
N GLY A 211 -1.25 14.96 -16.45
CA GLY A 211 -2.01 16.21 -16.36
C GLY A 211 -3.04 16.26 -15.23
N ALA A 212 -3.68 15.14 -14.92
CA ALA A 212 -4.62 15.06 -13.81
C ALA A 212 -3.90 14.51 -12.58
N ARG A 213 -3.50 15.40 -11.65
CA ARG A 213 -2.88 15.08 -10.35
C ARG A 213 -3.63 14.04 -9.49
N SER A 214 -4.80 13.58 -9.92
CA SER A 214 -5.78 12.79 -9.18
C SER A 214 -5.60 11.27 -9.28
N LEU A 215 -4.97 10.74 -10.34
CA LEU A 215 -5.05 9.31 -10.67
C LEU A 215 -3.69 8.63 -10.77
N CYS A 216 -2.89 8.66 -9.71
CA CYS A 216 -1.70 7.81 -9.61
C CYS A 216 -1.87 6.75 -8.52
N VAL A 217 -1.40 5.53 -8.80
CA VAL A 217 -1.53 4.36 -7.92
C VAL A 217 -0.87 4.62 -6.57
N ARG A 218 0.28 5.32 -6.58
CA ARG A 218 0.97 5.79 -5.38
C ARG A 218 0.04 6.58 -4.45
N ASN A 219 -0.61 7.61 -4.99
CA ASN A 219 -1.52 8.44 -4.21
C ASN A 219 -2.72 7.62 -3.74
N ALA A 220 -3.25 6.72 -4.57
CA ALA A 220 -4.34 5.85 -4.16
C ALA A 220 -3.97 4.97 -2.96
N VAL A 221 -2.80 4.31 -2.97
CA VAL A 221 -2.32 3.52 -1.82
C VAL A 221 -2.18 4.38 -0.56
N LEU A 222 -1.53 5.53 -0.69
CA LEU A 222 -1.27 6.42 0.44
C LEU A 222 -2.55 7.06 1.00
N LEU A 223 -3.52 7.40 0.15
CA LEU A 223 -4.84 7.89 0.57
C LEU A 223 -5.63 6.79 1.30
N HIS A 224 -5.61 5.56 0.79
CA HIS A 224 -6.24 4.42 1.46
C HIS A 224 -5.63 4.17 2.85
N PHE A 225 -4.30 4.25 2.97
CA PHE A 225 -3.62 4.16 4.27
C PHE A 225 -3.99 5.32 5.20
N ARG A 226 -3.96 6.56 4.68
CA ARG A 226 -4.33 7.77 5.42
C ARG A 226 -5.75 7.66 5.97
N ASP A 227 -6.72 7.39 5.12
CA ASP A 227 -8.14 7.46 5.46
C ASP A 227 -8.58 6.26 6.32
N SER A 228 -7.97 5.09 6.12
CA SER A 228 -8.35 3.86 6.86
C SER A 228 -7.65 3.74 8.22
N ILE A 229 -6.46 4.35 8.37
CA ILE A 229 -5.59 4.13 9.54
C ILE A 229 -5.26 5.44 10.25
N VAL A 230 -4.66 6.40 9.54
CA VAL A 230 -4.08 7.57 10.21
C VAL A 230 -5.13 8.59 10.62
N VAL A 231 -6.11 8.90 9.76
CA VAL A 231 -7.19 9.85 10.08
C VAL A 231 -7.97 9.42 11.33
N PRO A 232 -8.40 8.15 11.47
CA PRO A 232 -9.07 7.70 12.70
C PRO A 232 -8.21 7.82 13.97
N LEU A 233 -6.88 7.72 13.85
CA LEU A 233 -5.95 7.79 14.98
C LEU A 233 -5.47 9.23 15.27
N LEU A 234 -5.65 10.16 14.33
CA LEU A 234 -5.04 11.49 14.36
C LEU A 234 -5.34 12.28 15.65
N PRO A 235 -6.59 12.35 16.15
CA PRO A 235 -6.88 13.09 17.39
C PRO A 235 -6.08 12.56 18.59
N ALA A 236 -5.90 11.25 18.65
CA ALA A 236 -5.19 10.60 19.74
C ALA A 236 -3.67 10.73 19.60
N LEU A 237 -3.16 10.74 18.36
CA LEU A 237 -1.75 11.04 18.07
C LEU A 237 -1.38 12.48 18.45
N ASP A 238 -2.25 13.44 18.18
CA ASP A 238 -2.04 14.85 18.55
C ASP A 238 -1.96 15.02 20.07
N GLU A 239 -2.82 14.34 20.83
CA GLU A 239 -2.77 14.37 22.28
C GLU A 239 -1.55 13.61 22.83
N GLY A 240 -1.28 12.43 22.27
CA GLY A 240 -0.17 11.56 22.64
C GLY A 240 1.21 12.14 22.35
N ALA A 241 1.35 12.95 21.29
CA ALA A 241 2.61 13.58 20.90
C ALA A 241 3.28 14.28 22.08
N ARG A 242 2.53 14.97 22.93
CA ARG A 242 3.06 15.68 24.11
C ARG A 242 3.73 14.78 25.15
N THR A 243 3.41 13.49 25.16
CA THR A 243 3.87 12.53 26.18
C THR A 243 4.93 11.56 25.68
N LEU A 244 5.13 11.46 24.36
CA LEU A 244 5.91 10.38 23.73
C LEU A 244 7.24 10.82 23.11
N TRP A 245 7.78 11.97 23.54
CA TRP A 245 8.99 12.60 22.98
C TRP A 245 10.27 11.73 23.00
N ARG A 246 10.33 10.64 23.78
CA ARG A 246 11.51 9.75 23.87
C ARG A 246 11.42 8.49 23.02
N ALA A 247 10.39 8.35 22.20
CA ALA A 247 10.16 7.07 21.55
C ALA A 247 11.00 6.87 20.29
N ALA A 248 11.56 5.68 20.12
CA ALA A 248 12.42 5.32 18.98
C ALA A 248 11.68 5.37 17.62
N TRP A 249 10.35 5.36 17.63
CA TRP A 249 9.48 5.36 16.45
C TRP A 249 9.16 6.76 15.90
N LEU A 250 9.56 7.83 16.60
CA LEU A 250 9.27 9.21 16.20
C LEU A 250 9.71 9.56 14.76
N PRO A 251 10.90 9.13 14.27
CA PRO A 251 11.32 9.42 12.90
C PRO A 251 10.36 8.85 11.85
N SER A 252 9.89 7.60 12.02
CA SER A 252 8.93 6.98 11.10
C SER A 252 7.59 7.70 11.13
N CYS A 253 7.10 8.13 12.30
CA CYS A 253 5.87 8.91 12.40
C CYS A 253 5.99 10.29 11.74
N VAL A 254 7.11 11.00 11.94
CA VAL A 254 7.36 12.30 11.27
C VAL A 254 7.41 12.12 9.76
N HIS A 255 8.12 11.10 9.29
CA HIS A 255 8.19 10.78 7.86
C HIS A 255 6.80 10.49 7.29
N MET A 256 6.02 9.61 7.95
CA MET A 256 4.66 9.29 7.58
C MET A 256 3.78 10.54 7.47
N MET A 257 3.71 11.35 8.52
CA MET A 257 2.86 12.55 8.54
C MET A 257 3.27 13.56 7.46
N THR A 258 4.57 13.70 7.21
CA THR A 258 5.09 14.59 6.15
C THR A 258 4.67 14.10 4.76
N VAL A 259 4.80 12.80 4.49
CA VAL A 259 4.37 12.21 3.21
C VAL A 259 2.87 12.35 3.02
N LEU A 260 2.07 12.07 4.04
CA LEU A 260 0.61 12.15 3.96
C LEU A 260 0.10 13.60 3.82
N ALA A 261 0.74 14.57 4.48
CA ALA A 261 0.42 15.99 4.33
C ALA A 261 0.64 16.49 2.89
N ALA A 262 1.58 15.89 2.16
CA ALA A 262 1.87 16.27 0.78
C ALA A 262 0.78 15.83 -0.22
N LEU A 263 -0.06 14.85 0.12
CA LEU A 263 -1.04 14.25 -0.79
C LEU A 263 -2.19 15.19 -1.16
N ASN A 264 -2.72 15.95 -0.20
CA ASN A 264 -3.86 16.82 -0.45
C ASN A 264 -3.61 18.24 0.10
N PRO A 265 -3.52 19.27 -0.76
CA PRO A 265 -3.30 20.65 -0.32
C PRO A 265 -4.36 21.18 0.64
N SER A 266 -5.62 20.73 0.51
CA SER A 266 -6.72 21.17 1.39
C SER A 266 -6.57 20.67 2.83
N ASP A 267 -6.01 19.46 2.99
CA ASP A 267 -5.92 18.77 4.29
C ASP A 267 -4.55 18.94 4.94
N ARG A 268 -3.67 19.75 4.34
CA ARG A 268 -2.32 20.03 4.82
C ARG A 268 -2.31 20.47 6.29
N GLY A 269 -3.33 21.19 6.72
CA GLY A 269 -3.36 21.84 8.04
C GLY A 269 -3.03 20.89 9.19
N GLN A 270 -3.82 19.83 9.38
CA GLN A 270 -3.69 18.96 10.55
C GLN A 270 -2.44 18.09 10.48
N PHE A 271 -2.26 17.32 9.39
CA PHE A 271 -1.09 16.44 9.24
C PHE A 271 0.24 17.20 9.31
N TYR A 272 0.32 18.40 8.72
CA TYR A 272 1.53 19.22 8.80
C TYR A 272 1.77 19.76 10.21
N GLN A 273 0.72 20.15 10.93
CA GLN A 273 0.83 20.59 12.33
C GLN A 273 1.34 19.45 13.21
N THR A 274 0.77 18.25 13.09
CA THR A 274 1.23 17.05 13.80
C THR A 274 2.68 16.71 13.44
N ALA A 275 3.02 16.68 12.15
CA ALA A 275 4.39 16.42 11.68
C ALA A 275 5.39 17.43 12.26
N ARG A 276 5.03 18.71 12.27
CA ARG A 276 5.86 19.78 12.83
C ARG A 276 6.05 19.62 14.34
N ALA A 277 4.97 19.33 15.08
CA ALA A 277 5.04 19.10 16.52
C ALA A 277 5.97 17.93 16.86
N LEU A 278 5.80 16.80 16.18
CA LEU A 278 6.67 15.62 16.32
C LEU A 278 8.14 15.93 15.96
N SER A 279 8.36 16.68 14.88
CA SER A 279 9.71 17.07 14.43
C SER A 279 10.42 17.97 15.45
N CYS A 280 9.71 18.91 16.09
CA CYS A 280 10.27 19.74 17.15
C CYS A 280 10.75 18.90 18.35
N MET A 281 10.08 17.79 18.68
CA MET A 281 10.49 16.91 19.77
C MET A 281 11.72 16.07 19.46
N LEU A 282 11.98 15.74 18.18
CA LEU A 282 13.20 15.05 17.78
C LEU A 282 14.47 15.90 18.00
N GLN A 283 14.31 17.22 18.16
CA GLN A 283 15.41 18.16 18.33
C GLN A 283 15.77 18.43 19.80
N THR A 284 14.97 17.93 20.75
CA THR A 284 15.13 18.13 22.20
C THR A 284 15.73 16.90 22.89
#